data_AF-A0AAN6JNY8-F1
#
_entry.id   AF-A0AAN6JNY8-F1
#
_cell.length_a   1.000
_cell.length_b   1.000
_cell.length_c   1.000
_cell.angle_alpha   90.00
_cell.angle_beta   90.00
_cell.angle_gamma   90.00
#
_symmetry.space_group_name_H-M   'P 1'
#
loop_
_entity.id
_entity.type
_entity.pdbx_description
1 polymer ?
#
loop_
_entity_poly.entity_id
_entity_poly.type
_entity_poly.pdbx_seq_one_letter_code
_entity_poly.pdbx_strand_id
1 'polypeptide(L)'
;MAGVLQVKDLVDVVLYPSLTMQRAVQRHEEGRSNYGMMPCNPSRISPTFTDAALHEVIEAVSKVSGRLLQTVNINVYNQQYIVAGELVTLLTTTNVLNFIKAKKIDLPALLKQMTPRSLQRGFATIPLAGIDVPFHIAYPTGGVTPFRAYLSKRIDVENLDPAKLRLRYIPNLVAAPFETSKAYAELTFAQTDSVRLGKALANWDRDGWATPDKEQQLTALLLIELSAYHLVEFGLSPTLVGMAQRTHKLKYAKAHLARDKHRVILCHGKDQEAIYYAYADIEEDAPAESSGVPETTAPAPAAVVAAPAAAVPYAPQVAAASVADEPLKATDTIRAILAQKLKKPISEIPLSKAIKDMVGGKSTLQNELIGEFGSLPERGEEMPLEELGATMNSGYSGTLGKHTTGLVSTAQATGRRRRSESMARLRGGDIASLNGLNLKQCGAASGGAGGAVISSEELEKVRAHEKAHARRQIKILERYLNEDHRTSGRAADDLRLELKAAHDRLDSIASEHGEVYTKGILPLFEPLKARHFSSYWNWSRQDAM
;
A
#
# COMPACT_ATOMS: atom_id res chain seq x y z
N MET A 1 -4.00 -4.83 23.99
CA MET A 1 -3.20 -4.19 25.05
C MET A 1 -3.72 -4.47 26.46
N ALA A 2 -4.99 -4.22 26.81
CA ALA A 2 -5.48 -4.45 28.18
C ALA A 2 -6.09 -5.82 28.49
N GLY A 3 -6.52 -6.60 27.47
CA GLY A 3 -7.05 -7.97 27.67
C GLY A 3 -8.49 -8.07 28.22
N VAL A 4 -9.19 -6.93 28.34
CA VAL A 4 -10.54 -6.78 28.96
C VAL A 4 -11.63 -7.68 28.37
N LEU A 5 -11.49 -8.08 27.10
CA LEU A 5 -12.43 -8.94 26.38
C LEU A 5 -11.66 -9.99 25.58
N GLN A 6 -12.22 -11.21 25.46
CA GLN A 6 -11.70 -12.20 24.51
C GLN A 6 -12.00 -11.77 23.07
N VAL A 7 -11.22 -12.24 22.10
CA VAL A 7 -11.36 -11.86 20.68
C VAL A 7 -12.78 -12.16 20.15
N LYS A 8 -13.39 -13.27 20.56
CA LYS A 8 -14.78 -13.63 20.20
C LYS A 8 -15.79 -12.57 20.67
N ASP A 9 -15.64 -12.10 21.91
CA ASP A 9 -16.55 -11.14 22.53
C ASP A 9 -16.29 -9.73 21.99
N LEU A 10 -15.05 -9.42 21.59
CA LEU A 10 -14.70 -8.18 20.90
C LEU A 10 -15.41 -8.07 19.54
N VAL A 11 -15.50 -9.17 18.77
CA VAL A 11 -16.24 -9.18 17.49
C VAL A 11 -17.72 -8.86 17.73
N ASP A 12 -18.36 -9.50 18.71
CA ASP A 12 -19.74 -9.18 19.10
C ASP A 12 -19.88 -7.72 19.55
N VAL A 13 -18.95 -7.21 20.36
CA VAL A 13 -18.97 -5.81 20.88
C VAL A 13 -18.83 -4.76 19.77
N VAL A 14 -18.16 -5.07 18.66
CA VAL A 14 -18.07 -4.20 17.48
C VAL A 14 -19.29 -4.37 16.56
N LEU A 15 -19.78 -5.59 16.39
CA LEU A 15 -20.88 -5.91 15.49
C LEU A 15 -22.26 -5.49 16.04
N TYR A 16 -22.50 -5.68 17.34
CA TYR A 16 -23.79 -5.44 17.97
C TYR A 16 -24.24 -3.97 17.92
N PRO A 17 -23.39 -2.96 18.25
CA PRO A 17 -23.74 -1.55 18.04
C PRO A 17 -23.97 -1.23 16.57
N SER A 18 -23.16 -1.78 15.66
CA SER A 18 -23.28 -1.56 14.22
C SER A 18 -24.65 -2.03 13.69
N LEU A 19 -25.09 -3.24 14.07
CA LEU A 19 -26.41 -3.77 13.74
C LEU A 19 -27.55 -2.99 14.43
N THR A 20 -27.34 -2.57 15.68
CA THR A 20 -28.34 -1.79 16.44
C THR A 20 -28.54 -0.41 15.81
N MET A 21 -27.47 0.29 15.42
CA MET A 21 -27.54 1.57 14.70
C MET A 21 -28.21 1.41 13.32
N GLN A 22 -27.91 0.34 12.59
CA GLN A 22 -28.56 0.07 11.29
C GLN A 22 -30.09 -0.12 11.43
N ARG A 23 -30.55 -0.74 12.53
CA ARG A 23 -31.99 -0.95 12.82
C ARG A 23 -32.68 0.25 13.47
N ALA A 24 -31.95 1.10 14.19
CA ALA A 24 -32.51 2.26 14.88
C ALA A 24 -32.90 3.41 13.93
N VAL A 25 -32.28 3.49 12.74
CA VAL A 25 -32.55 4.54 11.75
C VAL A 25 -33.69 4.11 10.83
N GLN A 26 -34.79 4.86 10.84
CA GLN A 26 -35.88 4.70 9.88
C GLN A 26 -35.38 4.95 8.44
N ARG A 27 -35.80 4.08 7.52
CA ARG A 27 -35.44 4.10 6.10
C ARG A 27 -36.70 4.07 5.24
N HIS A 28 -36.63 4.73 4.09
CA HIS A 28 -37.64 4.66 3.04
C HIS A 28 -37.61 3.31 2.31
N GLU A 29 -38.58 3.06 1.44
CA GLU A 29 -38.73 1.82 0.66
C GLU A 29 -37.48 1.51 -0.20
N GLU A 30 -36.76 2.54 -0.67
CA GLU A 30 -35.47 2.41 -1.38
C GLU A 30 -34.27 2.12 -0.45
N GLY A 31 -34.48 1.89 0.84
CA GLY A 31 -33.42 1.67 1.84
C GLY A 31 -32.64 2.92 2.26
N ARG A 32 -33.03 4.12 1.78
CA ARG A 32 -32.38 5.41 2.07
C ARG A 32 -32.86 6.03 3.40
N SER A 33 -31.99 6.78 4.09
CA SER A 33 -32.31 7.52 5.32
C SER A 33 -32.32 9.04 5.07
N ASN A 34 -33.14 9.78 5.84
CA ASN A 34 -33.16 11.26 5.84
C ASN A 34 -31.94 11.91 6.52
N TYR A 35 -31.04 11.10 7.09
CA TYR A 35 -29.85 11.53 7.82
C TYR A 35 -28.58 11.26 7.00
N GLY A 36 -27.58 12.12 7.16
CA GLY A 36 -26.26 11.99 6.57
C GLY A 36 -25.15 12.56 7.45
N MET A 37 -23.92 12.53 6.95
CA MET A 37 -22.74 13.13 7.59
C MET A 37 -21.94 13.92 6.55
N MET A 38 -21.36 15.06 6.94
CA MET A 38 -20.61 15.97 6.07
C MET A 38 -19.30 16.41 6.72
N PRO A 39 -18.14 16.24 6.05
CA PRO A 39 -16.88 16.80 6.51
C PRO A 39 -16.82 18.30 6.24
N CYS A 40 -16.79 19.08 7.33
CA CYS A 40 -16.63 20.53 7.34
C CYS A 40 -15.16 20.91 7.60
N ASN A 41 -14.67 21.93 6.89
CA ASN A 41 -13.31 22.47 7.05
C ASN A 41 -13.37 23.99 7.22
N PRO A 42 -13.18 24.52 8.45
CA PRO A 42 -13.15 25.96 8.74
C PRO A 42 -12.17 26.73 7.85
N SER A 43 -10.94 26.21 7.69
CA SER A 43 -9.87 26.88 6.94
C SER A 43 -10.12 27.01 5.44
N ARG A 44 -11.17 26.38 4.89
CA ARG A 44 -11.62 26.58 3.50
C ARG A 44 -12.53 27.80 3.31
N ILE A 45 -13.01 28.41 4.39
CA ILE A 45 -13.92 29.58 4.38
C ILE A 45 -13.07 30.86 4.37
N SER A 46 -12.30 31.10 5.42
CA SER A 46 -11.25 32.11 5.47
C SER A 46 -10.13 31.70 6.46
N PRO A 47 -8.95 32.33 6.42
CA PRO A 47 -7.90 32.13 7.43
C PRO A 47 -8.30 32.57 8.84
N THR A 48 -9.29 33.46 8.95
CA THR A 48 -9.80 34.04 10.20
C THR A 48 -11.05 33.34 10.74
N PHE A 49 -11.60 32.37 10.00
CA PHE A 49 -12.73 31.55 10.43
C PHE A 49 -12.23 30.39 11.30
N THR A 50 -12.64 30.40 12.57
CA THR A 50 -12.23 29.43 13.59
C THR A 50 -13.25 28.30 13.76
N ASP A 51 -12.90 27.32 14.57
CA ASP A 51 -13.77 26.22 14.98
C ASP A 51 -14.94 26.68 15.86
N ALA A 52 -14.73 27.66 16.73
CA ALA A 52 -15.82 28.33 17.46
C ALA A 52 -16.85 28.97 16.50
N ALA A 53 -16.37 29.62 15.42
CA ALA A 53 -17.26 30.19 14.40
C ALA A 53 -18.02 29.10 13.60
N LEU A 54 -17.40 27.93 13.37
CA LEU A 54 -18.11 26.79 12.78
C LEU A 54 -19.19 26.24 13.72
N HIS A 55 -18.90 26.14 15.02
CA HIS A 55 -19.86 25.68 16.03
C HIS A 55 -21.10 26.57 16.09
N GLU A 56 -20.89 27.90 16.18
CA GLU A 56 -21.98 28.89 16.17
C GLU A 56 -22.87 28.80 14.93
N VAL A 57 -22.29 28.60 13.73
CA VAL A 57 -23.08 28.43 12.50
C VAL A 57 -23.92 27.15 12.55
N ILE A 58 -23.35 26.04 13.02
CA ILE A 58 -24.06 24.75 13.13
C ILE A 58 -25.19 24.86 14.17
N GLU A 59 -24.91 25.45 15.32
CA GLU A 59 -25.88 25.64 16.40
C GLU A 59 -27.01 26.59 15.99
N ALA A 60 -26.70 27.68 15.30
CA ALA A 60 -27.70 28.59 14.74
C ALA A 60 -28.59 27.90 13.69
N VAL A 61 -28.02 27.12 12.77
CA VAL A 61 -28.81 26.36 11.77
C VAL A 61 -29.68 25.31 12.47
N SER A 62 -29.18 24.61 13.48
CA SER A 62 -29.96 23.64 14.26
C SER A 62 -31.14 24.30 14.97
N LYS A 63 -30.89 25.41 15.71
CA LYS A 63 -31.93 26.17 16.43
C LYS A 63 -32.99 26.76 15.49
N VAL A 64 -32.59 27.35 14.37
CA VAL A 64 -33.51 27.97 13.40
C VAL A 64 -34.33 26.94 12.62
N SER A 65 -33.74 25.79 12.31
CA SER A 65 -34.44 24.72 11.56
C SER A 65 -35.31 23.83 12.44
N GLY A 66 -35.08 23.79 13.75
CA GLY A 66 -35.76 22.88 14.69
C GLY A 66 -35.46 21.40 14.42
N ARG A 67 -34.37 21.10 13.70
CA ARG A 67 -34.03 19.76 13.17
C ARG A 67 -32.65 19.31 13.64
N LEU A 68 -32.42 18.00 13.58
CA LEU A 68 -31.17 17.40 14.03
C LEU A 68 -30.00 17.86 13.16
N LEU A 69 -29.04 18.56 13.78
CA LEU A 69 -27.74 18.91 13.21
C LEU A 69 -26.72 19.07 14.36
N GLN A 70 -25.63 18.32 14.33
CA GLN A 70 -24.62 18.30 15.40
C GLN A 70 -23.23 17.95 14.86
N THR A 71 -22.17 18.50 15.45
CA THR A 71 -20.80 18.02 15.22
C THR A 71 -20.59 16.70 15.98
N VAL A 72 -20.32 15.61 15.25
CA VAL A 72 -20.17 14.25 15.81
C VAL A 72 -18.70 13.85 15.98
N ASN A 73 -17.79 14.38 15.16
CA ASN A 73 -16.36 14.06 15.29
C ASN A 73 -15.46 15.27 15.00
N ILE A 74 -14.37 15.40 15.75
CA ILE A 74 -13.38 16.48 15.68
C ILE A 74 -12.02 15.87 15.33
N ASN A 75 -11.78 15.68 14.02
CA ASN A 75 -10.68 14.87 13.52
C ASN A 75 -9.35 15.63 13.47
N VAL A 76 -9.38 16.89 13.00
CA VAL A 76 -8.18 17.74 12.86
C VAL A 76 -8.52 19.17 13.24
N TYR A 77 -7.77 19.71 14.20
CA TYR A 77 -7.94 21.06 14.73
C TYR A 77 -8.01 22.12 13.60
N ASN A 78 -9.10 22.89 13.60
CA ASN A 78 -9.45 23.93 12.62
C ASN A 78 -9.46 23.48 11.13
N GLN A 79 -9.51 22.17 10.84
CA GLN A 79 -9.46 21.65 9.46
C GLN A 79 -10.46 20.52 9.13
N GLN A 80 -10.85 19.67 10.08
CA GLN A 80 -11.71 18.53 9.76
C GLN A 80 -12.64 18.22 10.94
N TYR A 81 -13.90 18.59 10.75
CA TYR A 81 -15.02 18.36 11.68
C TYR A 81 -16.07 17.55 10.91
N ILE A 82 -16.64 16.51 11.49
CA ILE A 82 -17.73 15.75 10.87
C ILE A 82 -19.03 16.19 11.50
N VAL A 83 -19.94 16.74 10.68
CA VAL A 83 -21.26 17.19 11.10
C VAL A 83 -22.29 16.18 10.62
N ALA A 84 -23.13 15.67 11.51
CA ALA A 84 -24.24 14.77 11.18
C ALA A 84 -25.57 15.50 11.38
N GLY A 85 -26.58 15.09 10.62
CA GLY A 85 -27.91 15.69 10.73
C GLY A 85 -28.83 15.26 9.60
N GLU A 86 -30.00 15.90 9.53
CA GLU A 86 -30.90 15.75 8.39
C GLU A 86 -30.29 16.35 7.12
N LEU A 87 -30.53 15.72 5.96
CA LEU A 87 -30.02 16.19 4.66
C LEU A 87 -30.35 17.67 4.37
N VAL A 88 -31.55 18.13 4.77
CA VAL A 88 -31.97 19.54 4.62
C VAL A 88 -31.10 20.50 5.46
N THR A 89 -30.75 20.11 6.69
CA THR A 89 -29.92 20.93 7.59
C THR A 89 -28.46 20.96 7.14
N LEU A 90 -27.94 19.85 6.61
CA LEU A 90 -26.59 19.76 6.03
C LEU A 90 -26.48 20.62 4.75
N LEU A 91 -27.50 20.59 3.89
CA LEU A 91 -27.57 21.46 2.71
C LEU A 91 -27.69 22.94 3.10
N THR A 92 -28.51 23.27 4.10
CA THR A 92 -28.63 24.64 4.63
C THR A 92 -27.29 25.12 5.18
N THR A 93 -26.59 24.29 5.96
CA THR A 93 -25.24 24.58 6.48
C THR A 93 -24.26 24.83 5.33
N THR A 94 -24.27 23.99 4.29
CA THR A 94 -23.45 24.18 3.08
C THR A 94 -23.70 25.54 2.43
N ASN A 95 -24.96 25.93 2.27
CA ASN A 95 -25.34 27.20 1.67
C ASN A 95 -24.92 28.40 2.53
N VAL A 96 -25.06 28.32 3.86
CA VAL A 96 -24.61 29.36 4.79
C VAL A 96 -23.08 29.52 4.75
N LEU A 97 -22.31 28.43 4.81
CA LEU A 97 -20.84 28.49 4.74
C LEU A 97 -20.36 29.02 3.38
N ASN A 98 -21.01 28.63 2.28
CA ASN A 98 -20.76 29.18 0.94
C ASN A 98 -21.04 30.69 0.88
N PHE A 99 -22.14 31.16 1.49
CA PHE A 99 -22.48 32.58 1.54
C PHE A 99 -21.47 33.38 2.36
N ILE A 100 -21.07 32.91 3.55
CA ILE A 100 -20.04 33.54 4.40
C ILE A 100 -18.73 33.68 3.62
N LYS A 101 -18.30 32.63 2.92
CA LYS A 101 -17.11 32.63 2.06
C LYS A 101 -17.23 33.64 0.91
N ALA A 102 -18.37 33.65 0.20
CA ALA A 102 -18.60 34.56 -0.92
C ALA A 102 -18.62 36.04 -0.49
N LYS A 103 -19.16 36.33 0.71
CA LYS A 103 -19.20 37.68 1.30
C LYS A 103 -17.89 38.14 1.93
N LYS A 104 -16.87 37.27 2.04
CA LYS A 104 -15.54 37.58 2.63
C LYS A 104 -15.63 38.25 4.00
N ILE A 105 -16.55 37.77 4.86
CA ILE A 105 -16.79 38.34 6.18
C ILE A 105 -15.57 38.07 7.07
N ASP A 106 -14.91 39.13 7.55
CA ASP A 106 -13.79 39.00 8.49
C ASP A 106 -14.28 39.11 9.94
N LEU A 107 -14.44 37.96 10.59
CA LEU A 107 -14.98 37.87 11.95
C LEU A 107 -14.15 38.67 12.99
N PRO A 108 -12.80 38.67 12.98
CA PRO A 108 -12.00 39.47 13.90
C PRO A 108 -12.18 40.99 13.72
N ALA A 109 -12.35 41.49 12.50
CA ALA A 109 -12.68 42.90 12.28
C ALA A 109 -14.09 43.25 12.78
N LEU A 110 -15.06 42.37 12.55
CA LEU A 110 -16.43 42.53 13.05
C LEU A 110 -16.49 42.53 14.59
N LEU A 111 -15.79 41.59 15.23
CA LEU A 111 -15.65 41.51 16.69
C LEU A 111 -14.98 42.75 17.29
N LYS A 112 -14.01 43.36 16.58
CA LYS A 112 -13.39 44.64 17.03
C LYS A 112 -14.32 45.85 16.90
N GLN A 113 -15.27 45.82 15.98
CA GLN A 113 -16.33 46.84 15.89
C GLN A 113 -17.43 46.64 16.94
N MET A 114 -17.63 45.40 17.39
CA MET A 114 -18.61 45.01 18.41
C MET A 114 -18.03 45.12 19.83
N THR A 115 -17.94 46.34 20.37
CA THR A 115 -17.69 46.53 21.81
C THR A 115 -18.81 45.90 22.64
N PRO A 116 -18.51 45.28 23.82
CA PRO A 116 -19.53 44.75 24.73
C PRO A 116 -20.28 45.89 25.42
N ARG A 117 -21.26 46.45 24.70
CA ARG A 117 -22.28 47.35 25.24
C ARG A 117 -23.63 46.64 25.14
N SER A 118 -24.51 46.95 26.08
CA SER A 118 -25.87 46.43 26.21
C SER A 118 -26.49 46.03 24.87
N LEU A 119 -26.90 44.77 24.72
CA LEU A 119 -27.53 44.28 23.49
C LEU A 119 -28.71 45.20 23.14
N GLN A 120 -28.68 45.77 21.94
CA GLN A 120 -29.77 46.60 21.41
C GLN A 120 -30.56 45.85 20.35
N ARG A 121 -31.80 46.28 20.13
CA ARG A 121 -32.68 45.72 19.10
C ARG A 121 -32.12 46.01 17.71
N GLY A 122 -31.72 44.97 16.98
CA GLY A 122 -31.29 45.07 15.58
C GLY A 122 -32.46 44.85 14.60
N PHE A 123 -32.17 44.92 13.30
CA PHE A 123 -33.16 44.70 12.23
C PHE A 123 -33.84 43.32 12.29
N ALA A 124 -33.15 42.30 12.82
CA ALA A 124 -33.66 40.93 12.94
C ALA A 124 -33.47 40.33 14.35
N THR A 125 -33.05 41.14 15.33
CA THR A 125 -32.72 40.67 16.69
C THR A 125 -33.44 41.51 17.74
N ILE A 126 -34.10 40.84 18.68
CA ILE A 126 -34.71 41.47 19.85
C ILE A 126 -34.02 40.86 21.08
N PRO A 127 -33.25 41.63 21.86
CA PRO A 127 -32.59 41.10 23.05
C PRO A 127 -33.62 40.76 24.14
N LEU A 128 -33.48 39.58 24.73
CA LEU A 128 -34.26 39.15 25.89
C LEU A 128 -33.54 39.64 27.16
N ALA A 129 -34.16 40.55 27.90
CA ALA A 129 -33.59 41.09 29.13
C ALA A 129 -33.78 40.13 30.31
N GLY A 130 -32.69 39.81 31.03
CA GLY A 130 -32.73 39.04 32.28
C GLY A 130 -32.69 37.51 32.15
N ILE A 131 -32.20 36.97 31.03
CA ILE A 131 -31.99 35.53 30.84
C ILE A 131 -30.52 35.28 30.50
N ASP A 132 -29.73 34.98 31.54
CA ASP A 132 -28.26 34.87 31.45
C ASP A 132 -27.78 33.41 31.44
N VAL A 133 -28.70 32.44 31.29
CA VAL A 133 -28.43 30.99 31.42
C VAL A 133 -28.86 30.26 30.14
N PRO A 134 -27.97 29.50 29.48
CA PRO A 134 -28.33 28.66 28.34
C PRO A 134 -29.04 27.38 28.81
N PHE A 135 -30.18 27.06 28.19
CA PHE A 135 -30.97 25.85 28.48
C PHE A 135 -31.06 24.92 27.26
N HIS A 136 -31.14 23.61 27.55
CA HIS A 136 -31.45 22.48 26.64
C HIS A 136 -30.39 22.04 25.60
N ILE A 137 -29.69 20.93 25.87
CA ILE A 137 -29.42 19.86 24.89
C ILE A 137 -29.49 18.50 25.61
N ALA A 138 -30.43 17.61 25.22
CA ALA A 138 -30.35 16.15 25.47
C ALA A 138 -31.45 15.41 24.68
N TYR A 139 -31.08 14.45 23.81
CA TYR A 139 -31.98 13.49 23.14
C TYR A 139 -31.14 12.35 22.50
N PRO A 140 -31.67 11.13 22.28
CA PRO A 140 -32.16 10.20 23.28
C PRO A 140 -31.29 8.91 23.34
N THR A 141 -31.05 8.37 24.53
CA THR A 141 -30.11 7.26 24.83
C THR A 141 -30.62 5.84 24.52
N GLY A 142 -31.52 5.68 23.54
CA GLY A 142 -32.31 4.45 23.34
C GLY A 142 -31.50 3.15 23.15
N GLY A 143 -30.35 3.21 22.47
CA GLY A 143 -29.47 2.04 22.25
C GLY A 143 -28.48 1.74 23.38
N VAL A 144 -28.29 2.68 24.32
CA VAL A 144 -27.24 2.59 25.35
C VAL A 144 -27.58 1.52 26.39
N THR A 145 -28.84 1.40 26.80
CA THR A 145 -29.24 0.48 27.87
C THR A 145 -29.08 -1.01 27.50
N PRO A 146 -29.51 -1.49 26.31
CA PRO A 146 -29.22 -2.85 25.87
C PRO A 146 -27.71 -3.13 25.73
N PHE A 147 -26.95 -2.20 25.17
CA PHE A 147 -25.50 -2.38 24.97
C PHE A 147 -24.72 -2.37 26.30
N ARG A 148 -25.08 -1.48 27.24
CA ARG A 148 -24.59 -1.50 28.63
C ARG A 148 -24.84 -2.86 29.30
N ALA A 149 -26.02 -3.44 29.11
CA ALA A 149 -26.36 -4.76 29.65
C ALA A 149 -25.57 -5.90 28.97
N TYR A 150 -25.26 -5.77 27.67
CA TYR A 150 -24.38 -6.69 26.95
C TYR A 150 -22.94 -6.62 27.47
N LEU A 151 -22.35 -5.43 27.56
CA LEU A 151 -21.00 -5.21 28.11
C LEU A 151 -20.87 -5.73 29.55
N SER A 152 -21.88 -5.48 30.40
CA SER A 152 -21.93 -5.97 31.79
C SER A 152 -21.89 -7.51 31.93
N LYS A 153 -22.17 -8.26 30.85
CA LYS A 153 -22.11 -9.74 30.83
C LYS A 153 -20.83 -10.31 30.21
N ARG A 154 -20.02 -9.46 29.55
CA ARG A 154 -18.81 -9.87 28.81
C ARG A 154 -17.52 -9.39 29.46
N ILE A 155 -17.57 -8.28 30.19
CA ILE A 155 -16.45 -7.80 31.01
C ILE A 155 -16.43 -8.61 32.30
N ASP A 156 -15.42 -9.45 32.43
CA ASP A 156 -15.10 -10.15 33.67
C ASP A 156 -14.36 -9.18 34.61
N VAL A 157 -14.91 -8.98 35.81
CA VAL A 157 -14.37 -8.04 36.80
C VAL A 157 -13.17 -8.62 37.53
N GLU A 158 -13.12 -9.95 37.73
CA GLU A 158 -12.06 -10.61 38.50
C GLU A 158 -10.75 -10.63 37.70
N ASN A 159 -10.85 -10.85 36.39
CA ASN A 159 -9.72 -10.85 35.45
C ASN A 159 -9.32 -9.44 34.94
N LEU A 160 -9.95 -8.37 35.46
CA LEU A 160 -9.68 -7.00 35.03
C LEU A 160 -8.45 -6.42 35.75
N ASP A 161 -7.51 -5.87 34.98
CA ASP A 161 -6.29 -5.22 35.49
C ASP A 161 -6.35 -3.69 35.28
N PRO A 162 -6.62 -2.90 36.34
CA PRO A 162 -6.66 -1.44 36.26
C PRO A 162 -5.34 -0.80 35.82
N ALA A 163 -4.19 -1.41 36.16
CA ALA A 163 -2.87 -0.85 35.86
C ALA A 163 -2.54 -0.90 34.35
N LYS A 164 -3.13 -1.83 33.60
CA LYS A 164 -3.03 -1.86 32.13
C LYS A 164 -3.83 -0.73 31.43
N LEU A 165 -4.75 -0.09 32.14
CA LEU A 165 -5.64 0.96 31.61
C LEU A 165 -5.25 2.35 32.10
N ARG A 166 -4.88 2.47 33.39
CA ARG A 166 -4.44 3.72 34.04
C ARG A 166 -3.43 4.47 33.18
N LEU A 167 -3.75 5.71 32.82
CA LEU A 167 -2.98 6.61 31.95
C LEU A 167 -2.63 6.09 30.53
N ARG A 168 -3.05 4.87 30.16
CA ARG A 168 -2.77 4.25 28.85
C ARG A 168 -3.99 4.23 27.94
N TYR A 169 -5.18 4.09 28.53
CA TYR A 169 -6.45 4.22 27.83
C TYR A 169 -6.91 5.69 27.86
N ILE A 170 -7.35 6.20 26.72
CA ILE A 170 -7.98 7.53 26.59
C ILE A 170 -9.33 7.29 25.90
N PRO A 171 -10.46 7.31 26.63
CA PRO A 171 -11.77 7.17 26.04
C PRO A 171 -12.18 8.41 25.24
N ASN A 172 -12.84 8.22 24.10
CA ASN A 172 -13.31 9.31 23.23
C ASN A 172 -14.28 10.27 23.92
N LEU A 173 -15.08 9.76 24.87
CA LEU A 173 -16.11 10.52 25.59
C LEU A 173 -15.49 11.63 26.46
N VAL A 174 -14.56 11.24 27.32
CA VAL A 174 -13.91 12.12 28.32
C VAL A 174 -12.68 12.84 27.76
N ALA A 175 -12.00 12.26 26.77
CA ALA A 175 -10.77 12.77 26.15
C ALA A 175 -9.60 13.05 27.12
N ALA A 176 -9.64 12.51 28.33
CA ALA A 176 -8.57 12.55 29.33
C ALA A 176 -8.04 11.13 29.62
N PRO A 177 -6.78 10.98 30.08
CA PRO A 177 -6.21 9.68 30.43
C PRO A 177 -7.02 8.98 31.53
N PHE A 178 -7.25 7.68 31.38
CA PHE A 178 -8.10 6.91 32.29
C PHE A 178 -7.53 6.84 33.71
N GLU A 179 -8.39 7.10 34.69
CA GLU A 179 -8.08 7.02 36.12
C GLU A 179 -9.25 6.42 36.92
N THR A 180 -8.94 5.81 38.05
CA THR A 180 -9.89 5.29 39.04
C THR A 180 -10.07 6.28 40.22
N SER A 181 -10.20 7.57 39.91
CA SER A 181 -10.35 8.64 40.90
C SER A 181 -11.80 9.14 40.99
N LYS A 182 -12.20 9.69 42.14
CA LYS A 182 -13.55 10.27 42.34
C LYS A 182 -13.82 11.40 41.33
N ALA A 183 -12.84 12.28 41.12
CA ALA A 183 -12.91 13.35 40.13
C ALA A 183 -13.12 12.82 38.69
N TYR A 184 -12.48 11.71 38.32
CA TYR A 184 -12.67 11.10 37.00
C TYR A 184 -14.07 10.47 36.84
N ALA A 185 -14.61 9.89 37.93
CA ALA A 185 -15.98 9.39 37.97
C ALA A 185 -17.02 10.53 37.91
N GLU A 186 -16.80 11.65 38.59
CA GLU A 186 -17.64 12.86 38.53
C GLU A 186 -17.63 13.47 37.12
N LEU A 187 -16.46 13.56 36.48
CA LEU A 187 -16.31 14.01 35.09
C LEU A 187 -17.07 13.08 34.12
N THR A 188 -16.91 11.77 34.28
CA THR A 188 -17.64 10.77 33.46
C THR A 188 -19.16 10.86 33.68
N PHE A 189 -19.61 11.13 34.90
CA PHE A 189 -21.03 11.31 35.22
C PHE A 189 -21.61 12.56 34.54
N ALA A 190 -20.90 13.70 34.60
CA ALA A 190 -21.31 14.96 33.97
C ALA A 190 -21.47 14.89 32.44
N GLN A 191 -20.96 13.85 31.78
CA GLN A 191 -21.12 13.59 30.34
C GLN A 191 -22.11 12.47 30.00
N THR A 192 -22.58 11.69 30.98
CA THR A 192 -23.39 10.47 30.75
C THR A 192 -24.75 10.47 31.43
N ASP A 193 -24.93 11.28 32.48
CA ASP A 193 -26.07 11.23 33.43
C ASP A 193 -26.39 9.80 33.91
N SER A 194 -25.36 8.96 34.03
CA SER A 194 -25.54 7.52 34.27
C SER A 194 -26.09 7.23 35.66
N VAL A 195 -27.30 6.65 35.72
CA VAL A 195 -27.97 6.25 36.97
C VAL A 195 -27.13 5.28 37.81
N ARG A 196 -26.28 4.45 37.20
CA ARG A 196 -25.37 3.55 37.92
C ARG A 196 -24.23 4.32 38.59
N LEU A 197 -23.60 5.22 37.81
CA LEU A 197 -22.48 6.02 38.28
C LEU A 197 -22.92 7.05 39.33
N GLY A 198 -24.09 7.68 39.13
CA GLY A 198 -24.70 8.59 40.12
C GLY A 198 -25.00 7.90 41.46
N LYS A 199 -25.45 6.63 41.45
CA LYS A 199 -25.62 5.83 42.68
C LYS A 199 -24.28 5.53 43.36
N ALA A 200 -23.21 5.27 42.60
CA ALA A 200 -21.88 5.05 43.17
C ALA A 200 -21.30 6.35 43.77
N LEU A 201 -21.43 7.49 43.06
CA LEU A 201 -20.99 8.81 43.52
C LEU A 201 -21.74 9.26 44.78
N ALA A 202 -23.07 9.09 44.83
CA ALA A 202 -23.89 9.46 45.99
C ALA A 202 -23.54 8.67 47.27
N ASN A 203 -22.90 7.50 47.13
CA ASN A 203 -22.52 6.63 48.24
C ASN A 203 -21.01 6.35 48.27
N TRP A 204 -20.21 7.22 47.66
CA TRP A 204 -18.79 6.96 47.34
C TRP A 204 -17.98 6.47 48.54
N ASP A 205 -18.10 7.21 49.65
CA ASP A 205 -17.33 7.00 50.86
C ASP A 205 -17.92 5.87 51.73
N ARG A 206 -19.25 5.75 51.79
CA ARG A 206 -19.96 4.67 52.51
C ARG A 206 -19.66 3.29 51.92
N ASP A 207 -19.69 3.21 50.59
CA ASP A 207 -19.47 1.95 49.89
C ASP A 207 -17.98 1.70 49.61
N GLY A 208 -17.07 2.59 50.02
CA GLY A 208 -15.62 2.39 49.93
C GLY A 208 -15.06 2.41 48.51
N TRP A 209 -15.62 3.18 47.58
CA TRP A 209 -15.21 3.16 46.16
C TRP A 209 -13.78 3.65 45.90
N ALA A 210 -13.15 4.34 46.86
CA ALA A 210 -11.74 4.72 46.82
C ALA A 210 -10.77 3.64 47.35
N THR A 211 -11.26 2.49 47.81
CA THR A 211 -10.41 1.40 48.35
C THR A 211 -9.81 0.55 47.23
N PRO A 212 -8.60 -0.01 47.41
CA PRO A 212 -7.98 -0.89 46.42
C PRO A 212 -8.85 -2.12 46.12
N ASP A 213 -9.55 -2.65 47.13
CA ASP A 213 -10.44 -3.82 47.01
C ASP A 213 -11.59 -3.60 46.01
N LYS A 214 -11.95 -2.34 45.76
CA LYS A 214 -12.97 -1.95 44.76
C LYS A 214 -12.41 -1.35 43.48
N GLU A 215 -11.09 -1.26 43.33
CA GLU A 215 -10.46 -0.65 42.15
C GLU A 215 -10.86 -1.38 40.85
N GLN A 216 -10.93 -2.72 40.86
CA GLN A 216 -11.42 -3.50 39.73
C GLN A 216 -12.90 -3.24 39.43
N GLN A 217 -13.75 -3.17 40.46
CA GLN A 217 -15.19 -2.91 40.32
C GLN A 217 -15.45 -1.50 39.78
N LEU A 218 -14.72 -0.50 40.26
CA LEU A 218 -14.76 0.87 39.77
C LEU A 218 -14.25 0.95 38.32
N THR A 219 -13.17 0.23 37.99
CA THR A 219 -12.63 0.15 36.63
C THR A 219 -13.66 -0.45 35.67
N ALA A 220 -14.31 -1.55 36.05
CA ALA A 220 -15.36 -2.17 35.24
C ALA A 220 -16.57 -1.24 35.04
N LEU A 221 -17.03 -0.56 36.11
CA LEU A 221 -18.12 0.42 36.03
C LEU A 221 -17.77 1.56 35.07
N LEU A 222 -16.59 2.18 35.23
CA LEU A 222 -16.14 3.27 34.37
C LEU A 222 -15.98 2.79 32.92
N LEU A 223 -15.36 1.64 32.67
CA LEU A 223 -15.23 1.08 31.31
C LEU A 223 -16.58 0.84 30.64
N ILE A 224 -17.57 0.30 31.37
CA ILE A 224 -18.92 0.08 30.85
C ILE A 224 -19.56 1.40 30.45
N GLU A 225 -19.52 2.42 31.32
CA GLU A 225 -20.15 3.72 31.03
C GLU A 225 -19.38 4.53 29.96
N LEU A 226 -18.05 4.44 29.90
CA LEU A 226 -17.24 5.06 28.84
C LEU A 226 -17.46 4.38 27.47
N SER A 227 -17.62 3.06 27.44
CA SER A 227 -17.76 2.28 26.19
C SER A 227 -19.21 2.22 25.69
N ALA A 228 -20.20 2.31 26.58
CA ALA A 228 -21.60 2.19 26.19
C ALA A 228 -22.14 3.37 25.35
N TYR A 229 -21.43 4.50 25.35
CA TYR A 229 -21.88 5.74 24.70
C TYR A 229 -21.18 6.05 23.36
N HIS A 230 -20.03 5.44 23.02
CA HIS A 230 -19.38 5.66 21.70
C HIS A 230 -18.58 4.46 21.17
N LEU A 231 -18.54 4.36 19.83
CA LEU A 231 -17.85 3.31 19.08
C LEU A 231 -16.32 3.53 19.04
N VAL A 232 -15.54 2.44 19.01
CA VAL A 232 -14.08 2.46 18.82
C VAL A 232 -13.73 2.02 17.40
N GLU A 233 -13.05 2.87 16.63
CA GLU A 233 -12.56 2.55 15.30
C GLU A 233 -11.13 1.98 15.37
N PHE A 234 -10.92 0.79 14.79
CA PHE A 234 -9.60 0.22 14.54
C PHE A 234 -9.34 0.22 13.03
N GLY A 235 -8.42 1.07 12.58
CA GLY A 235 -8.06 1.20 11.16
C GLY A 235 -6.69 0.63 10.85
N LEU A 236 -6.61 -0.27 9.86
CA LEU A 236 -5.35 -0.61 9.19
C LEU A 236 -4.86 0.52 8.26
N SER A 237 -5.73 1.49 7.95
CA SER A 237 -5.42 2.62 7.08
C SER A 237 -4.64 3.73 7.81
N PRO A 238 -3.75 4.48 7.13
CA PRO A 238 -2.97 5.58 7.70
C PRO A 238 -3.81 6.85 8.00
N THR A 239 -5.14 6.74 8.03
CA THR A 239 -6.07 7.87 8.14
C THR A 239 -5.82 8.67 9.42
N LEU A 240 -5.69 7.97 10.56
CA LEU A 240 -5.37 8.58 11.86
C LEU A 240 -3.96 9.16 11.92
N VAL A 241 -2.97 8.52 11.26
CA VAL A 241 -1.60 9.05 11.15
C VAL A 241 -1.58 10.37 10.38
N GLY A 242 -2.32 10.46 9.27
CA GLY A 242 -2.47 11.72 8.53
C GLY A 242 -3.22 12.81 9.32
N MET A 243 -4.14 12.45 10.22
CA MET A 243 -4.78 13.41 11.15
C MET A 243 -3.81 13.89 12.23
N ALA A 244 -3.03 12.97 12.81
CA ALA A 244 -2.02 13.28 13.83
C ALA A 244 -0.90 14.17 13.29
N GLN A 245 -0.35 13.86 12.10
CA GLN A 245 0.68 14.66 11.43
C GLN A 245 0.20 16.08 11.11
N ARG A 246 -1.04 16.24 10.60
CA ARG A 246 -1.64 17.57 10.35
C ARG A 246 -1.81 18.36 11.64
N THR A 247 -2.37 17.74 12.68
CA THR A 247 -2.56 18.38 14.00
C THR A 247 -1.22 18.76 14.64
N HIS A 248 -0.19 17.92 14.51
CA HIS A 248 1.17 18.22 14.95
C HIS A 248 1.72 19.47 14.26
N LYS A 249 1.66 19.53 12.92
CA LYS A 249 2.15 20.66 12.11
C LYS A 249 1.46 21.98 12.47
N LEU A 250 0.15 21.96 12.74
CA LEU A 250 -0.66 23.15 13.01
C LEU A 250 -0.48 23.68 14.44
N LYS A 251 -0.56 22.80 15.45
CA LYS A 251 -0.69 23.20 16.86
C LYS A 251 0.58 23.00 17.68
N TYR A 252 1.37 21.96 17.40
CA TYR A 252 2.41 21.50 18.32
C TYR A 252 3.85 21.67 17.81
N ALA A 253 4.08 21.79 16.49
CA ALA A 253 5.42 21.84 15.91
C ALA A 253 6.34 22.89 16.55
N LYS A 254 5.86 24.13 16.74
CA LYS A 254 6.63 25.20 17.42
C LYS A 254 6.96 24.86 18.87
N ALA A 255 5.99 24.30 19.61
CA ALA A 255 6.14 23.97 21.03
C ALA A 255 6.93 22.67 21.28
N HIS A 256 7.08 21.82 20.27
CA HIS A 256 7.96 20.65 20.32
C HIS A 256 9.39 21.01 19.91
N LEU A 257 9.59 21.82 18.87
CA LEU A 257 10.91 22.33 18.50
C LEU A 257 11.55 23.13 19.65
N ALA A 258 10.79 24.01 20.31
CA ALA A 258 11.25 24.77 21.47
C ALA A 258 11.48 23.93 22.76
N ARG A 259 11.19 22.61 22.73
CA ARG A 259 11.38 21.68 23.86
C ARG A 259 12.20 20.46 23.47
N ASP A 260 12.83 20.50 22.30
CA ASP A 260 13.57 19.40 21.66
C ASP A 260 12.83 18.05 21.67
N LYS A 261 11.51 18.09 21.41
CA LYS A 261 10.64 16.89 21.41
C LYS A 261 10.45 16.34 20.00
N HIS A 262 11.38 15.50 19.56
CA HIS A 262 11.18 14.72 18.34
C HIS A 262 9.98 13.76 18.49
N ARG A 263 9.15 13.62 17.44
CA ARG A 263 8.00 12.70 17.42
C ARG A 263 7.92 11.99 16.09
N VAL A 264 8.07 10.67 16.13
CA VAL A 264 7.81 9.78 15.00
C VAL A 264 6.35 9.31 15.07
N ILE A 265 5.63 9.32 13.94
CA ILE A 265 4.22 8.90 13.86
C ILE A 265 4.14 7.85 12.74
N LEU A 266 3.95 6.58 13.13
CA LEU A 266 4.00 5.41 12.26
C LEU A 266 2.61 4.75 12.10
N CYS A 267 2.37 4.13 10.95
CA CYS A 267 1.19 3.36 10.62
C CYS A 267 1.55 1.90 10.39
N HIS A 268 0.89 0.96 11.07
CA HIS A 268 1.15 -0.48 10.92
C HIS A 268 0.96 -1.00 9.49
N GLY A 269 0.07 -0.42 8.69
CA GLY A 269 -0.14 -0.79 7.28
C GLY A 269 0.85 -0.16 6.28
N LYS A 270 1.85 0.62 6.73
CA LYS A 270 2.82 1.30 5.86
C LYS A 270 4.26 1.19 6.35
N ASP A 271 4.47 1.46 7.63
CA ASP A 271 5.80 1.66 8.20
C ASP A 271 6.26 0.40 8.96
N GLN A 272 6.00 -0.79 8.39
CA GLN A 272 6.23 -2.07 9.08
C GLN A 272 7.69 -2.28 9.46
N GLU A 273 8.64 -2.00 8.57
CA GLU A 273 10.08 -2.10 8.82
C GLU A 273 10.50 -1.25 10.03
N ALA A 274 10.06 0.01 10.07
CA ALA A 274 10.34 0.92 11.18
C ALA A 274 9.62 0.56 12.49
N ILE A 275 8.50 -0.17 12.44
CA ILE A 275 7.77 -0.66 13.62
C ILE A 275 8.40 -1.93 14.18
N TYR A 276 8.88 -2.82 13.31
CA TYR A 276 9.56 -4.07 13.68
C TYR A 276 11.06 -3.88 13.92
N TYR A 277 11.60 -2.66 13.73
CA TYR A 277 13.04 -2.37 13.71
C TYR A 277 13.82 -3.25 12.73
N ALA A 278 13.13 -3.73 11.70
CA ALA A 278 13.67 -4.53 10.60
C ALA A 278 14.21 -3.58 9.52
N TYR A 279 15.13 -2.71 9.92
CA TYR A 279 15.97 -1.99 8.97
C TYR A 279 16.82 -3.03 8.26
N ALA A 280 16.89 -2.98 6.93
CA ALA A 280 17.97 -3.66 6.24
C ALA A 280 19.29 -3.13 6.80
N ASP A 281 20.31 -3.99 6.90
CA ASP A 281 21.67 -3.59 7.24
C ASP A 281 22.18 -2.67 6.13
N ILE A 282 21.93 -1.36 6.29
CA ILE A 282 22.64 -0.32 5.56
C ILE A 282 24.06 -0.45 6.07
N GLU A 283 24.99 -0.88 5.21
CA GLU A 283 26.41 -0.84 5.49
C GLU A 283 26.71 0.56 6.06
N GLU A 284 27.24 0.62 7.29
CA GLU A 284 27.54 1.89 7.95
C GLU A 284 28.62 2.62 7.15
N ASP A 285 28.18 3.47 6.22
CA ASP A 285 29.03 4.46 5.56
C ASP A 285 29.57 5.34 6.68
N ALA A 286 30.84 5.11 7.03
CA ALA A 286 31.47 5.68 8.21
C ALA A 286 31.28 7.21 8.22
N PRO A 287 31.00 7.82 9.39
CA PRO A 287 30.61 9.22 9.45
C PRO A 287 31.69 10.10 8.83
N ALA A 288 31.34 10.72 7.70
CA ALA A 288 32.20 11.67 7.01
C ALA A 288 32.41 12.89 7.91
N GLU A 289 33.57 12.94 8.59
CA GLU A 289 33.95 14.06 9.44
C GLU A 289 34.06 15.33 8.59
N SER A 290 33.10 16.23 8.79
CA SER A 290 33.09 17.56 8.19
C SER A 290 33.86 18.53 9.07
N SER A 291 35.19 18.52 8.97
CA SER A 291 36.06 19.54 9.57
C SER A 291 36.69 20.42 8.50
N GLY A 292 35.98 21.49 8.12
CA GLY A 292 36.48 22.51 7.21
C GLY A 292 36.78 23.83 7.92
N VAL A 293 38.07 24.12 8.17
CA VAL A 293 38.61 25.47 8.42
C VAL A 293 39.93 25.58 7.63
N PRO A 294 40.21 26.67 6.91
CA PRO A 294 41.21 26.66 5.84
C PRO A 294 42.61 27.06 6.32
N GLU A 295 43.66 26.53 5.67
CA GLU A 295 45.03 27.02 5.81
C GLU A 295 45.65 27.57 4.51
N THR A 296 46.56 28.51 4.73
CA THR A 296 46.98 29.55 3.80
C THR A 296 48.14 29.12 2.90
N THR A 297 48.21 29.71 1.70
CA THR A 297 49.29 29.55 0.70
C THR A 297 50.66 30.05 1.16
N ALA A 298 51.73 29.33 0.74
CA ALA A 298 53.03 29.79 0.17
C ALA A 298 54.24 28.97 0.68
N PRO A 299 55.43 29.06 0.07
CA PRO A 299 55.74 28.64 -1.31
C PRO A 299 56.95 27.66 -1.38
N ALA A 300 57.27 27.17 -2.58
CA ALA A 300 58.33 26.17 -2.82
C ALA A 300 59.76 26.74 -2.90
N PRO A 301 60.81 25.91 -2.70
CA PRO A 301 62.15 26.10 -3.24
C PRO A 301 62.39 25.27 -4.53
N ALA A 302 63.49 25.55 -5.23
CA ALA A 302 63.64 25.31 -6.67
C ALA A 302 64.43 24.06 -7.10
N ALA A 303 64.30 23.80 -8.41
CA ALA A 303 64.81 22.70 -9.23
C ALA A 303 66.32 22.37 -9.20
N VAL A 304 66.64 21.13 -9.62
CA VAL A 304 67.88 20.79 -10.37
C VAL A 304 67.63 19.65 -11.39
N VAL A 305 68.51 19.57 -12.40
CA VAL A 305 68.47 18.72 -13.62
C VAL A 305 69.17 17.35 -13.39
N ALA A 306 69.05 16.28 -14.21
CA ALA A 306 68.63 16.16 -15.62
C ALA A 306 67.93 14.81 -15.98
N ALA A 307 68.00 14.43 -17.27
CA ALA A 307 67.45 13.24 -17.95
C ALA A 307 68.51 12.09 -18.08
N PRO A 308 68.25 10.87 -18.63
CA PRO A 308 67.21 10.52 -19.61
C PRO A 308 66.37 9.24 -19.38
N ALA A 309 65.37 9.09 -20.25
CA ALA A 309 64.23 8.19 -20.23
C ALA A 309 64.49 6.67 -20.28
N ALA A 310 63.61 5.93 -19.61
CA ALA A 310 63.20 4.56 -19.93
C ALA A 310 61.66 4.49 -19.98
N ALA A 311 61.10 3.51 -20.70
CA ALA A 311 59.71 3.54 -21.16
C ALA A 311 58.64 3.52 -20.05
N VAL A 312 57.62 4.36 -20.19
CA VAL A 312 56.39 4.29 -19.38
C VAL A 312 55.46 3.18 -19.90
N PRO A 313 54.89 2.33 -19.02
CA PRO A 313 53.88 1.36 -19.42
C PRO A 313 52.57 2.06 -19.81
N TYR A 314 51.89 1.50 -20.81
CA TYR A 314 50.63 1.98 -21.35
C TYR A 314 49.53 1.97 -20.27
N ALA A 315 48.84 3.11 -20.09
CA ALA A 315 47.72 3.20 -19.16
C ALA A 315 46.58 2.28 -19.61
N PRO A 316 45.89 1.55 -18.70
CA PRO A 316 44.84 0.63 -19.08
C PRO A 316 43.70 1.38 -19.80
N GLN A 317 43.30 0.87 -20.96
CA GLN A 317 42.12 1.35 -21.66
C GLN A 317 40.91 1.26 -20.73
N VAL A 318 40.16 2.37 -20.61
CA VAL A 318 38.91 2.40 -19.86
C VAL A 318 37.96 1.39 -20.52
N ALA A 319 37.62 0.32 -19.80
CA ALA A 319 36.65 -0.65 -20.25
C ALA A 319 35.32 0.06 -20.56
N ALA A 320 34.72 -0.26 -21.70
CA ALA A 320 33.42 0.28 -22.06
C ALA A 320 32.41 -0.07 -20.95
N ALA A 321 31.73 0.93 -20.41
CA ALA A 321 30.79 0.75 -19.31
C ALA A 321 29.73 -0.29 -19.69
N SER A 322 29.59 -1.33 -18.87
CA SER A 322 28.57 -2.37 -19.06
C SER A 322 27.18 -1.75 -18.90
N VAL A 323 26.44 -1.68 -20.00
CA VAL A 323 25.03 -1.28 -19.98
C VAL A 323 24.24 -2.42 -19.33
N ALA A 324 23.40 -2.10 -18.33
CA ALA A 324 22.52 -3.07 -17.70
C ALA A 324 21.45 -3.54 -18.68
N ASP A 325 21.17 -4.85 -18.71
CA ASP A 325 20.07 -5.41 -19.48
C ASP A 325 18.75 -5.15 -18.74
N GLU A 326 17.73 -4.65 -19.46
CA GLU A 326 16.42 -4.33 -18.89
C GLU A 326 15.35 -5.19 -19.58
N PRO A 327 14.58 -6.02 -18.85
CA PRO A 327 13.52 -6.83 -19.44
C PRO A 327 12.43 -5.95 -20.05
N LEU A 328 11.76 -6.45 -21.09
CA LEU A 328 10.69 -5.70 -21.74
C LEU A 328 9.56 -5.38 -20.73
N LYS A 329 9.04 -4.16 -20.79
CA LYS A 329 7.86 -3.74 -20.02
C LYS A 329 6.59 -4.12 -20.78
N ALA A 330 5.57 -4.58 -20.07
CA ALA A 330 4.28 -4.95 -20.68
C ALA A 330 3.67 -3.76 -21.45
N THR A 331 3.80 -2.54 -20.93
CA THR A 331 3.38 -1.28 -21.57
C THR A 331 3.93 -1.13 -23.00
N ASP A 332 5.21 -1.41 -23.20
CA ASP A 332 5.89 -1.14 -24.47
C ASP A 332 5.59 -2.23 -25.50
N THR A 333 5.49 -3.48 -25.04
CA THR A 333 5.00 -4.61 -25.86
C THR A 333 3.56 -4.36 -26.34
N ILE A 334 2.66 -3.90 -25.46
CA ILE A 334 1.27 -3.56 -25.81
C ILE A 334 1.22 -2.42 -26.84
N ARG A 335 1.97 -1.32 -26.61
CA ARG A 335 2.05 -0.20 -27.55
C ARG A 335 2.63 -0.61 -28.91
N ALA A 336 3.63 -1.48 -28.95
CA ALA A 336 4.22 -1.97 -30.19
C ALA A 336 3.24 -2.82 -31.02
N ILE A 337 2.46 -3.70 -30.37
CA ILE A 337 1.40 -4.49 -31.02
C ILE A 337 0.32 -3.57 -31.60
N LEU A 338 -0.19 -2.63 -30.80
CA LEU A 338 -1.19 -1.65 -31.23
C LEU A 338 -0.68 -0.79 -32.40
N ALA A 339 0.58 -0.34 -32.37
CA ALA A 339 1.20 0.46 -33.43
C ALA A 339 1.24 -0.31 -34.76
N GLN A 340 1.68 -1.57 -34.70
CA GLN A 340 1.76 -2.45 -35.87
C GLN A 340 0.38 -2.76 -36.46
N LYS A 341 -0.63 -2.98 -35.63
CA LYS A 341 -2.02 -3.30 -36.06
C LYS A 341 -2.78 -2.08 -36.58
N LEU A 342 -2.69 -0.94 -35.90
CA LEU A 342 -3.31 0.31 -36.34
C LEU A 342 -2.54 0.98 -37.49
N LYS A 343 -1.35 0.47 -37.85
CA LYS A 343 -0.42 0.99 -38.86
C LYS A 343 -0.03 2.46 -38.60
N LYS A 344 0.20 2.78 -37.32
CA LYS A 344 0.60 4.10 -36.84
C LYS A 344 1.98 4.05 -36.18
N PRO A 345 2.75 5.16 -36.18
CA PRO A 345 3.98 5.23 -35.39
C PRO A 345 3.66 5.14 -33.89
N ILE A 346 4.61 4.62 -33.09
CA ILE A 346 4.42 4.40 -31.65
C ILE A 346 4.19 5.70 -30.84
N SER A 347 4.59 6.84 -31.41
CA SER A 347 4.34 8.19 -30.89
C SER A 347 2.87 8.63 -31.00
N GLU A 348 2.10 8.09 -31.97
CA GLU A 348 0.66 8.36 -32.12
C GLU A 348 -0.23 7.50 -31.20
N ILE A 349 0.38 6.68 -30.34
CA ILE A 349 -0.31 5.85 -29.35
C ILE A 349 -0.17 6.47 -27.96
N PRO A 350 -1.20 7.20 -27.49
CA PRO A 350 -1.20 7.79 -26.16
C PRO A 350 -1.47 6.73 -25.09
N LEU A 351 -0.67 6.76 -24.02
CA LEU A 351 -0.81 5.89 -22.84
C LEU A 351 -2.14 6.09 -22.10
N SER A 352 -2.74 7.28 -22.21
CA SER A 352 -3.91 7.70 -21.45
C SER A 352 -5.28 7.30 -22.06
N LYS A 353 -5.31 6.62 -23.21
CA LYS A 353 -6.57 6.18 -23.85
C LYS A 353 -6.76 4.68 -23.71
N ALA A 354 -8.00 4.22 -23.74
CA ALA A 354 -8.32 2.80 -23.75
C ALA A 354 -8.23 2.21 -25.17
N ILE A 355 -8.07 0.89 -25.27
CA ILE A 355 -8.07 0.16 -26.56
C ILE A 355 -9.38 0.42 -27.32
N LYS A 356 -10.51 0.42 -26.61
CA LYS A 356 -11.85 0.71 -27.15
C LYS A 356 -11.93 2.07 -27.87
N ASP A 357 -11.33 3.11 -27.29
CA ASP A 357 -11.30 4.47 -27.87
C ASP A 357 -10.42 4.55 -29.12
N MET A 358 -9.30 3.81 -29.12
CA MET A 358 -8.35 3.80 -30.23
C MET A 358 -8.87 3.06 -31.46
N VAL A 359 -9.70 2.02 -31.24
CA VAL A 359 -10.28 1.20 -32.31
C VAL A 359 -11.56 1.82 -32.89
N GLY A 360 -12.15 2.82 -32.21
CA GLY A 360 -13.24 3.64 -32.75
C GLY A 360 -14.52 2.84 -33.05
N GLY A 361 -14.86 1.89 -32.17
CA GLY A 361 -16.06 1.06 -32.30
C GLY A 361 -15.96 -0.12 -33.29
N LYS A 362 -14.81 -0.35 -33.93
CA LYS A 362 -14.58 -1.52 -34.80
C LYS A 362 -14.36 -2.80 -33.98
N SER A 363 -15.45 -3.38 -33.47
CA SER A 363 -15.45 -4.56 -32.59
C SER A 363 -14.62 -5.74 -33.12
N THR A 364 -14.52 -5.95 -34.43
CA THR A 364 -13.64 -6.99 -35.03
C THR A 364 -12.16 -6.76 -34.72
N LEU A 365 -11.65 -5.54 -34.97
CA LEU A 365 -10.26 -5.17 -34.66
C LEU A 365 -9.99 -5.17 -33.15
N GLN A 366 -11.00 -4.83 -32.34
CA GLN A 366 -10.91 -4.89 -30.89
C GLN A 366 -10.73 -6.34 -30.42
N ASN A 367 -11.52 -7.28 -30.95
CA ASN A 367 -11.43 -8.69 -30.60
C ASN A 367 -10.12 -9.34 -31.11
N GLU A 368 -9.63 -8.94 -32.29
CA GLU A 368 -8.30 -9.36 -32.76
C GLU A 368 -7.18 -8.91 -31.80
N LEU A 369 -7.22 -7.65 -31.34
CA LEU A 369 -6.24 -7.11 -30.40
C LEU A 369 -6.31 -7.81 -29.04
N ILE A 370 -7.52 -7.98 -28.49
CA ILE A 370 -7.76 -8.72 -27.23
C ILE A 370 -7.19 -10.14 -27.32
N GLY A 371 -7.46 -10.85 -28.42
CA GLY A 371 -6.96 -12.21 -28.64
C GLY A 371 -5.43 -12.33 -28.73
N GLU A 372 -4.72 -11.26 -29.09
CA GLU A 372 -3.25 -11.23 -29.16
C GLU A 372 -2.57 -11.01 -27.80
N PHE A 373 -3.29 -10.44 -26.83
CA PHE A 373 -2.80 -10.23 -25.46
C PHE A 373 -3.03 -11.44 -24.54
N GLY A 374 -3.81 -12.43 -24.97
CA GLY A 374 -4.09 -13.64 -24.20
C GLY A 374 -5.16 -13.40 -23.13
N SER A 375 -4.82 -13.65 -21.86
CA SER A 375 -5.73 -13.36 -20.73
C SER A 375 -5.55 -11.91 -20.29
N LEU A 376 -6.57 -11.10 -20.55
CA LEU A 376 -6.69 -9.73 -20.07
C LEU A 376 -7.47 -9.69 -18.74
N PRO A 377 -7.22 -8.69 -17.86
CA PRO A 377 -8.08 -8.43 -16.71
C PRO A 377 -9.53 -8.10 -17.12
N GLU A 378 -10.49 -8.24 -16.21
CA GLU A 378 -11.88 -7.88 -16.47
C GLU A 378 -11.99 -6.42 -16.95
N ARG A 379 -12.67 -6.22 -18.10
CA ARG A 379 -12.81 -4.92 -18.79
C ARG A 379 -11.47 -4.25 -19.18
N GLY A 380 -10.42 -5.04 -19.39
CA GLY A 380 -9.10 -4.53 -19.81
C GLY A 380 -9.13 -3.69 -21.11
N GLU A 381 -10.11 -3.89 -21.97
CA GLU A 381 -10.34 -3.08 -23.17
C GLU A 381 -10.82 -1.64 -22.90
N GLU A 382 -11.32 -1.36 -21.69
CA GLU A 382 -11.77 -0.04 -21.22
C GLU A 382 -10.77 0.66 -20.28
N MET A 383 -9.72 -0.02 -19.84
CA MET A 383 -8.65 0.58 -19.04
C MET A 383 -7.70 1.41 -19.92
N PRO A 384 -7.14 2.53 -19.41
CA PRO A 384 -6.02 3.22 -20.06
C PRO A 384 -4.82 2.27 -20.27
N LEU A 385 -4.06 2.44 -21.36
CA LEU A 385 -2.90 1.59 -21.66
C LEU A 385 -1.82 1.59 -20.55
N GLU A 386 -1.70 2.67 -19.79
CA GLU A 386 -0.79 2.76 -18.64
C GLU A 386 -1.21 1.82 -17.50
N GLU A 387 -2.48 1.84 -17.10
CA GLU A 387 -3.05 0.98 -16.06
C GLU A 387 -3.12 -0.49 -16.53
N LEU A 388 -3.48 -0.71 -17.80
CA LEU A 388 -3.48 -2.03 -18.43
C LEU A 388 -2.07 -2.62 -18.49
N GLY A 389 -1.07 -1.82 -18.87
CA GLY A 389 0.32 -2.26 -18.89
C GLY A 389 0.84 -2.56 -17.48
N ALA A 390 0.54 -1.71 -16.49
CA ALA A 390 0.94 -1.93 -15.10
C ALA A 390 0.32 -3.20 -14.49
N THR A 391 -0.98 -3.43 -14.71
CA THR A 391 -1.66 -4.66 -14.25
C THR A 391 -1.10 -5.91 -14.90
N MET A 392 -0.92 -5.91 -16.23
CA MET A 392 -0.33 -7.03 -16.96
C MET A 392 1.15 -7.28 -16.61
N ASN A 393 1.90 -6.26 -16.19
CA ASN A 393 3.32 -6.42 -15.85
C ASN A 393 3.56 -7.40 -14.68
N SER A 394 2.58 -7.59 -13.80
CA SER A 394 2.64 -8.55 -12.69
C SER A 394 2.73 -10.02 -13.12
N GLY A 395 2.24 -10.35 -14.32
CA GLY A 395 2.33 -11.69 -14.92
C GLY A 395 3.19 -11.73 -16.19
N TYR A 396 3.89 -10.65 -16.52
CA TYR A 396 4.67 -10.55 -17.75
C TYR A 396 6.11 -11.03 -17.54
N SER A 397 6.53 -12.03 -18.31
CA SER A 397 7.85 -12.65 -18.19
C SER A 397 9.03 -11.79 -18.69
N GLY A 398 8.78 -10.56 -19.15
CA GLY A 398 9.80 -9.70 -19.78
C GLY A 398 10.29 -10.19 -21.16
N THR A 399 9.74 -11.30 -21.67
CA THR A 399 10.15 -11.94 -22.92
C THR A 399 9.11 -11.78 -24.03
N LEU A 400 9.53 -11.99 -25.29
CA LEU A 400 8.62 -12.00 -26.43
C LEU A 400 7.68 -13.22 -26.39
N GLY A 401 6.37 -12.98 -26.35
CA GLY A 401 5.35 -14.01 -26.49
C GLY A 401 5.28 -14.61 -27.90
N LYS A 402 4.49 -15.67 -28.08
CA LYS A 402 4.36 -16.41 -29.35
C LYS A 402 4.05 -15.49 -30.55
N HIS A 403 3.08 -14.58 -30.39
CA HIS A 403 2.68 -13.66 -31.46
C HIS A 403 3.79 -12.66 -31.82
N THR A 404 4.38 -11.99 -30.84
CA THR A 404 5.48 -11.04 -31.06
C THR A 404 6.72 -11.70 -31.66
N THR A 405 7.03 -12.94 -31.25
CA THR A 405 8.13 -13.74 -31.83
C THR A 405 7.83 -14.11 -33.29
N GLY A 406 6.57 -14.43 -33.62
CA GLY A 406 6.11 -14.61 -35.01
C GLY A 406 6.26 -13.35 -35.87
N LEU A 407 5.89 -12.18 -35.34
CA LEU A 407 6.06 -10.90 -36.03
C LEU A 407 7.55 -10.55 -36.25
N VAL A 408 8.39 -10.75 -35.24
CA VAL A 408 9.84 -10.51 -35.33
C VAL A 408 10.51 -11.45 -36.34
N SER A 409 10.22 -12.75 -36.30
CA SER A 409 10.77 -13.71 -37.27
C SER A 409 10.31 -13.42 -38.70
N THR A 410 9.05 -13.01 -38.89
CA THR A 410 8.52 -12.56 -40.20
C THR A 410 9.22 -11.28 -40.68
N ALA A 411 9.46 -10.32 -39.79
CA ALA A 411 10.20 -9.08 -40.11
C ALA A 411 11.68 -9.34 -40.46
N GLN A 412 12.29 -10.37 -39.85
CA GLN A 412 13.65 -10.83 -40.17
C GLN A 412 13.70 -11.58 -41.51
N ALA A 413 12.71 -12.41 -41.81
CA ALA A 413 12.65 -13.22 -43.03
C ALA A 413 12.34 -12.40 -44.30
N THR A 414 11.48 -11.38 -44.21
CA THR A 414 10.98 -10.55 -45.34
C THR A 414 12.01 -9.55 -45.92
N GLY A 415 13.31 -9.83 -45.82
CA GLY A 415 14.35 -9.14 -46.60
C GLY A 415 14.76 -7.73 -46.13
N ARG A 416 14.13 -7.17 -45.09
CA ARG A 416 14.55 -5.87 -44.49
C ARG A 416 15.98 -5.90 -43.90
N ARG A 417 16.59 -7.08 -43.81
CA ARG A 417 17.95 -7.34 -43.31
C ARG A 417 19.06 -6.60 -44.09
N ARG A 418 18.91 -6.27 -45.38
CA ARG A 418 19.95 -5.53 -46.13
C ARG A 418 20.11 -4.04 -45.75
N ARG A 419 19.29 -3.51 -44.85
CA ARG A 419 19.44 -2.16 -44.26
C ARG A 419 19.84 -2.21 -42.78
N SER A 420 20.31 -3.36 -42.27
CA SER A 420 20.33 -3.65 -40.84
C SER A 420 21.31 -2.81 -40.02
N GLU A 421 22.57 -2.64 -40.43
CA GLU A 421 23.53 -1.86 -39.61
C GLU A 421 23.14 -0.38 -39.51
N SER A 422 22.69 0.21 -40.62
CA SER A 422 22.23 1.60 -40.66
C SER A 422 20.91 1.80 -39.89
N MET A 423 19.92 0.91 -40.06
CA MET A 423 18.64 1.01 -39.32
C MET A 423 18.75 0.58 -37.86
N ALA A 424 19.66 -0.30 -37.48
CA ALA A 424 19.90 -0.64 -36.07
C ALA A 424 20.45 0.56 -35.30
N ARG A 425 21.40 1.31 -35.91
CA ARG A 425 21.90 2.58 -35.35
C ARG A 425 20.80 3.63 -35.22
N LEU A 426 19.94 3.78 -36.24
CA LEU A 426 18.80 4.72 -36.19
C LEU A 426 17.77 4.33 -35.11
N ARG A 427 17.35 3.06 -35.05
CA ARG A 427 16.36 2.57 -34.06
C ARG A 427 16.90 2.50 -32.63
N GLY A 428 18.22 2.40 -32.46
CA GLY A 428 18.85 2.51 -31.14
C GLY A 428 18.58 3.87 -30.49
N GLY A 429 18.56 4.95 -31.29
CA GLY A 429 18.15 6.28 -30.82
C GLY A 429 16.68 6.34 -30.40
N ASP A 430 15.78 5.75 -31.18
CA ASP A 430 14.35 5.68 -30.84
C ASP A 430 14.11 4.94 -29.51
N ILE A 431 14.72 3.76 -29.35
CA ILE A 431 14.61 2.95 -28.12
C ILE A 431 15.23 3.67 -26.92
N ALA A 432 16.39 4.32 -27.11
CA ALA A 432 17.02 5.10 -26.07
C ALA A 432 16.14 6.28 -25.62
N SER A 433 15.46 6.95 -26.56
CA SER A 433 14.51 8.03 -26.24
C SER A 433 13.27 7.55 -25.48
N LEU A 434 12.79 6.34 -25.74
CA LEU A 434 11.65 5.73 -25.04
C LEU A 434 12.00 5.30 -23.61
N ASN A 435 13.20 4.76 -23.41
CA ASN A 435 13.65 4.23 -22.11
C ASN A 435 14.49 5.23 -21.30
N GLY A 436 14.65 6.47 -21.75
CA GLY A 436 15.44 7.50 -21.07
C GLY A 436 16.96 7.24 -21.04
N LEU A 437 17.47 6.39 -21.93
CA LEU A 437 18.88 6.00 -21.99
C LEU A 437 19.71 7.08 -22.71
N ASN A 438 20.81 7.51 -22.09
CA ASN A 438 21.70 8.50 -22.69
C ASN A 438 22.74 7.83 -23.61
N LEU A 439 22.39 7.71 -24.89
CA LEU A 439 23.27 7.16 -25.92
C LEU A 439 24.38 8.17 -26.28
N LYS A 440 25.47 8.18 -25.50
CA LYS A 440 26.67 8.98 -25.82
C LYS A 440 27.20 8.58 -27.20
N GLN A 441 27.07 9.48 -28.17
CA GLN A 441 27.63 9.31 -29.49
C GLN A 441 29.16 9.26 -29.38
N CYS A 442 29.74 8.07 -29.64
CA CYS A 442 31.18 7.89 -29.56
C CYS A 442 31.85 8.71 -30.67
N GLY A 443 32.51 9.81 -30.29
CA GLY A 443 33.19 10.70 -31.22
C GLY A 443 34.37 9.98 -31.88
N ALA A 444 34.50 10.11 -33.20
CA ALA A 444 35.62 9.56 -33.93
C ALA A 444 36.92 10.27 -33.50
N ALA A 445 37.74 9.61 -32.69
CA ALA A 445 39.04 10.11 -32.27
C ALA A 445 39.99 10.09 -33.48
N SER A 446 40.32 11.28 -33.99
CA SER A 446 41.21 11.45 -35.13
C SER A 446 42.69 11.35 -34.74
N GLY A 447 43.39 10.38 -35.32
CA GLY A 447 44.81 10.52 -35.71
C GLY A 447 45.87 10.60 -34.60
N GLY A 448 46.43 9.46 -34.23
CA GLY A 448 47.77 9.35 -33.60
C GLY A 448 48.47 8.11 -34.13
N ALA A 449 49.62 8.26 -34.80
CA ALA A 449 50.27 7.17 -35.52
C ALA A 449 51.07 6.24 -34.58
N GLY A 450 50.85 4.91 -34.70
CA GLY A 450 51.67 3.92 -33.99
C GLY A 450 51.03 2.53 -33.88
N GLY A 451 51.29 1.65 -34.86
CA GLY A 451 50.89 0.23 -34.81
C GLY A 451 49.50 -0.07 -35.37
N ALA A 452 49.40 -1.11 -36.19
CA ALA A 452 48.13 -1.60 -36.73
C ALA A 452 47.39 -2.44 -35.67
N VAL A 453 46.66 -1.76 -34.77
CA VAL A 453 45.81 -2.42 -33.78
C VAL A 453 44.54 -2.89 -34.46
N ILE A 454 44.47 -4.18 -34.81
CA ILE A 454 43.27 -4.82 -35.36
C ILE A 454 42.14 -4.69 -34.32
N SER A 455 40.97 -4.20 -34.74
CA SER A 455 39.84 -4.07 -33.81
C SER A 455 39.35 -5.45 -33.36
N SER A 456 38.85 -5.57 -32.11
CA SER A 456 38.34 -6.85 -31.59
C SER A 456 37.24 -7.43 -32.48
N GLU A 457 36.43 -6.56 -33.10
CA GLU A 457 35.35 -6.94 -34.02
C GLU A 457 35.88 -7.51 -35.35
N GLU A 458 36.96 -6.96 -35.91
CA GLU A 458 37.64 -7.51 -37.09
C GLU A 458 38.33 -8.83 -36.78
N LEU A 459 38.97 -8.94 -35.61
CA LEU A 459 39.60 -10.18 -35.14
C LEU A 459 38.56 -11.31 -35.00
N GLU A 460 37.37 -11.00 -34.48
CA GLU A 460 36.26 -11.96 -34.42
C GLU A 460 35.70 -12.32 -35.80
N LYS A 461 35.59 -11.37 -36.73
CA LYS A 461 35.20 -11.64 -38.13
C LYS A 461 36.19 -12.58 -38.82
N VAL A 462 37.49 -12.40 -38.60
CA VAL A 462 38.54 -13.31 -39.11
C VAL A 462 38.40 -14.70 -38.48
N ARG A 463 38.34 -14.81 -37.15
CA ARG A 463 38.09 -16.09 -36.44
C ARG A 463 36.80 -16.78 -36.88
N ALA A 464 35.74 -16.02 -37.18
CA ALA A 464 34.48 -16.55 -37.69
C ALA A 464 34.63 -17.10 -39.11
N HIS A 465 35.41 -16.43 -39.96
CA HIS A 465 35.73 -16.92 -41.30
C HIS A 465 36.59 -18.21 -41.26
N GLU A 466 37.59 -18.27 -40.37
CA GLU A 466 38.39 -19.48 -40.10
C GLU A 466 37.51 -20.64 -39.61
N LYS A 467 36.66 -20.41 -38.60
CA LYS A 467 35.70 -21.41 -38.11
C LYS A 467 34.71 -21.86 -39.19
N ALA A 468 34.27 -20.95 -40.07
CA ALA A 468 33.43 -21.29 -41.21
C ALA A 468 34.18 -22.12 -42.27
N HIS A 469 35.47 -21.85 -42.50
CA HIS A 469 36.33 -22.67 -43.36
C HIS A 469 36.53 -24.07 -42.78
N ALA A 470 36.89 -24.19 -41.49
CA ALA A 470 37.01 -25.46 -40.80
C ALA A 470 35.72 -26.29 -40.87
N ARG A 471 34.54 -25.67 -40.61
CA ARG A 471 33.23 -26.32 -40.76
C ARG A 471 32.97 -26.82 -42.19
N ARG A 472 33.42 -26.11 -43.23
CA ARG A 472 33.32 -26.57 -44.63
C ARG A 472 34.23 -27.77 -44.89
N GLN A 473 35.45 -27.77 -44.38
CA GLN A 473 36.39 -28.90 -44.49
C GLN A 473 35.82 -30.15 -43.80
N ILE A 474 35.36 -30.01 -42.55
CA ILE A 474 34.71 -31.08 -41.78
C ILE A 474 33.52 -31.65 -42.58
N LYS A 475 32.63 -30.81 -43.13
CA LYS A 475 31.48 -31.26 -43.94
C LYS A 475 31.85 -31.98 -45.26
N ILE A 476 33.02 -31.67 -45.82
CA ILE A 476 33.54 -32.38 -47.00
C ILE A 476 34.10 -33.75 -46.59
N LEU A 477 34.82 -33.81 -45.47
CA LEU A 477 35.35 -35.06 -44.90
C LEU A 477 34.24 -36.01 -44.47
N GLU A 478 33.17 -35.50 -43.82
CA GLU A 478 31.94 -36.26 -43.51
C GLU A 478 31.35 -36.93 -44.75
N ARG A 479 31.18 -36.16 -45.84
CA ARG A 479 30.65 -36.69 -47.10
C ARG A 479 31.58 -37.72 -47.74
N TYR A 480 32.89 -37.59 -47.56
CA TYR A 480 33.88 -38.53 -48.09
C TYR A 480 33.93 -39.83 -47.28
N LEU A 481 33.88 -39.74 -45.95
CA LEU A 481 33.84 -40.89 -45.02
C LEU A 481 32.45 -41.54 -44.95
N ASN A 482 31.42 -40.87 -45.45
CA ASN A 482 30.02 -41.27 -45.39
C ASN A 482 29.49 -41.40 -43.94
N GLU A 483 30.05 -40.62 -43.02
CA GLU A 483 29.65 -40.53 -41.60
C GLU A 483 28.87 -39.24 -41.33
N ASP A 484 27.84 -39.31 -40.48
CA ASP A 484 27.05 -38.15 -40.05
C ASP A 484 27.09 -37.98 -38.53
N HIS A 485 27.75 -36.91 -38.07
CA HIS A 485 27.85 -36.56 -36.65
C HIS A 485 26.49 -36.21 -36.00
N ARG A 486 25.45 -35.93 -36.79
CA ARG A 486 24.12 -35.59 -36.27
C ARG A 486 23.25 -36.82 -35.97
N THR A 487 23.71 -38.03 -36.29
CA THR A 487 23.00 -39.28 -35.98
C THR A 487 22.75 -39.44 -34.49
N SER A 488 23.78 -39.28 -33.66
CA SER A 488 23.67 -39.34 -32.18
C SER A 488 22.78 -38.23 -31.62
N GLY A 489 22.87 -37.01 -32.17
CA GLY A 489 22.01 -35.89 -31.79
C GLY A 489 20.54 -36.15 -32.09
N ARG A 490 20.23 -36.69 -33.27
CA ARG A 490 18.86 -37.08 -33.65
C ARG A 490 18.32 -38.20 -32.78
N ALA A 491 19.09 -39.27 -32.57
CA ALA A 491 18.70 -40.36 -31.68
C ALA A 491 18.46 -39.87 -30.23
N ALA A 492 19.23 -38.88 -29.74
CA ALA A 492 19.00 -38.28 -28.43
C ALA A 492 17.72 -37.41 -28.39
N ASP A 493 17.37 -36.73 -29.48
CA ASP A 493 16.12 -35.97 -29.58
C ASP A 493 14.89 -36.89 -29.71
N ASP A 494 15.00 -37.98 -30.46
CA ASP A 494 13.98 -39.03 -30.57
C ASP A 494 13.73 -39.70 -29.20
N LEU A 495 14.80 -40.11 -28.50
CA LEU A 495 14.72 -40.68 -27.15
C LEU A 495 14.12 -39.71 -26.12
N ARG A 496 14.39 -38.39 -26.23
CA ARG A 496 13.73 -37.38 -25.37
C ARG A 496 12.23 -37.32 -25.61
N LEU A 497 11.80 -37.47 -26.86
CA LEU A 497 10.39 -37.44 -27.25
C LEU A 497 9.67 -38.71 -26.77
N GLU A 498 10.30 -39.88 -26.90
CA GLU A 498 9.79 -41.15 -26.34
C GLU A 498 9.71 -41.12 -24.80
N LEU A 499 10.76 -40.63 -24.12
CA LEU A 499 10.79 -40.52 -22.66
C LEU A 499 9.70 -39.57 -22.16
N LYS A 500 9.48 -38.44 -22.86
CA LYS A 500 8.36 -37.54 -22.55
C LYS A 500 7.01 -38.24 -22.73
N ALA A 501 6.80 -38.94 -23.85
CA ALA A 501 5.54 -39.66 -24.09
C ALA A 501 5.31 -40.80 -23.08
N ALA A 502 6.37 -41.42 -22.55
CA ALA A 502 6.27 -42.38 -21.45
C ALA A 502 5.91 -41.70 -20.11
N HIS A 503 6.46 -40.52 -19.84
CA HIS A 503 6.14 -39.73 -18.64
C HIS A 503 4.68 -39.25 -18.66
N ASP A 504 4.23 -38.64 -19.78
CA ASP A 504 2.86 -38.18 -19.98
C ASP A 504 1.82 -39.33 -19.77
N ARG A 505 2.19 -40.58 -20.14
CA ARG A 505 1.37 -41.78 -19.87
C ARG A 505 1.34 -42.19 -18.40
N LEU A 506 2.48 -42.14 -17.71
CA LEU A 506 2.57 -42.45 -16.27
C LEU A 506 1.77 -41.43 -15.45
N ASP A 507 1.86 -40.14 -15.81
CA ASP A 507 1.11 -39.07 -15.17
C ASP A 507 -0.40 -39.24 -15.34
N SER A 508 -0.85 -39.64 -16.55
CA SER A 508 -2.26 -39.98 -16.79
C SER A 508 -2.73 -41.15 -15.90
N ILE A 509 -1.96 -42.24 -15.79
CA ILE A 509 -2.28 -43.38 -14.92
C ILE A 509 -2.29 -42.96 -13.43
N ALA A 510 -1.35 -42.11 -13.02
CA ALA A 510 -1.27 -41.60 -11.66
C ALA A 510 -2.43 -40.64 -11.32
N SER A 511 -2.91 -39.84 -12.29
CA SER A 511 -4.05 -38.95 -12.11
C SER A 511 -5.40 -39.68 -11.97
N GLU A 512 -5.59 -40.77 -12.73
CA GLU A 512 -6.83 -41.56 -12.70
C GLU A 512 -6.91 -42.50 -11.47
N HIS A 513 -5.80 -43.14 -11.11
CA HIS A 513 -5.80 -44.16 -10.05
C HIS A 513 -5.23 -43.67 -8.71
N GLY A 514 -4.48 -42.56 -8.69
CA GLY A 514 -3.82 -42.02 -7.51
C GLY A 514 -2.56 -42.81 -7.10
N GLU A 515 -1.60 -42.11 -6.47
CA GLU A 515 -0.32 -42.70 -6.06
C GLU A 515 -0.46 -43.87 -5.07
N VAL A 516 -1.48 -43.85 -4.21
CA VAL A 516 -1.68 -44.90 -3.20
C VAL A 516 -2.03 -46.23 -3.86
N TYR A 517 -2.85 -46.21 -4.92
CA TYR A 517 -3.18 -47.41 -5.69
C TYR A 517 -1.97 -47.91 -6.48
N THR A 518 -1.29 -47.04 -7.22
CA THR A 518 -0.16 -47.44 -8.08
C THR A 518 1.02 -47.98 -7.27
N LYS A 519 1.26 -47.46 -6.06
CA LYS A 519 2.23 -48.03 -5.09
C LYS A 519 1.71 -49.30 -4.42
N GLY A 520 0.41 -49.38 -4.14
CA GLY A 520 -0.23 -50.52 -3.46
C GLY A 520 -0.33 -51.79 -4.29
N ILE A 521 -0.39 -51.69 -5.63
CA ILE A 521 -0.42 -52.85 -6.55
C ILE A 521 0.96 -53.40 -6.92
N LEU A 522 2.05 -52.87 -6.35
CA LEU A 522 3.40 -53.38 -6.60
C LEU A 522 3.54 -54.81 -6.04
N PRO A 523 4.21 -55.73 -6.77
CA PRO A 523 4.34 -57.12 -6.34
C PRO A 523 5.23 -57.24 -5.08
N LEU A 524 4.67 -57.81 -4.01
CA LEU A 524 5.36 -58.00 -2.72
C LEU A 524 5.90 -59.43 -2.51
N PHE A 525 5.40 -60.42 -3.26
CA PHE A 525 5.77 -61.82 -3.07
C PHE A 525 7.09 -62.16 -3.77
N GLU A 526 8.11 -62.51 -3.00
CA GLU A 526 9.38 -63.04 -3.48
C GLU A 526 9.63 -64.43 -2.88
N PRO A 527 9.82 -65.49 -3.70
CA PRO A 527 10.04 -66.85 -3.19
C PRO A 527 11.22 -66.97 -2.21
N LEU A 528 12.28 -66.18 -2.44
CA LEU A 528 13.50 -66.16 -1.60
C LEU A 528 13.28 -65.58 -0.20
N LYS A 529 12.15 -64.87 0.04
CA LYS A 529 11.79 -64.31 1.35
C LYS A 529 10.91 -65.25 2.18
N ALA A 530 10.45 -66.37 1.63
CA ALA A 530 9.66 -67.36 2.37
C ALA A 530 10.46 -67.97 3.53
N ARG A 531 9.88 -67.96 4.74
CA ARG A 531 10.47 -68.56 5.94
C ARG A 531 9.69 -69.81 6.33
N HIS A 532 10.40 -70.91 6.52
CA HIS A 532 9.83 -72.19 6.96
C HIS A 532 10.22 -72.46 8.41
N PHE A 533 9.23 -72.48 9.31
CA PHE A 533 9.43 -72.76 10.73
C PHE A 533 8.97 -74.20 11.04
N SER A 534 9.93 -75.12 11.20
CA SER A 534 9.68 -76.55 11.45
C SER A 534 10.31 -77.06 12.75
N SER A 535 10.96 -76.21 13.53
CA SER A 535 11.71 -76.55 14.76
C SER A 535 10.83 -76.67 16.02
N TYR A 536 9.60 -77.21 15.89
CA TYR A 536 8.61 -77.29 16.98
C TYR A 536 9.14 -77.99 18.25
N TRP A 537 10.01 -78.99 18.09
CA TRP A 537 10.63 -79.74 19.18
C TRP A 537 11.49 -78.86 20.10
N ASN A 538 12.11 -77.81 19.56
CA ASN A 538 12.95 -76.90 20.35
C ASN A 538 12.10 -75.91 21.14
N TRP A 539 11.05 -75.37 20.51
CA TRP A 539 10.07 -74.49 21.16
C TRP A 539 9.33 -75.20 22.29
N SER A 540 8.87 -76.44 22.06
CA SER A 540 8.21 -77.24 23.11
C SER A 540 9.10 -77.52 24.32
N ARG A 541 10.43 -77.55 24.14
CA ARG A 541 11.39 -77.69 25.25
C ARG A 541 11.69 -76.37 25.95
N GLN A 542 11.56 -75.25 25.24
CA GLN A 542 11.71 -73.91 25.79
C GLN A 542 10.48 -73.49 26.60
N ASP A 543 9.26 -73.82 26.14
CA ASP A 543 7.99 -73.54 26.85
C ASP A 543 7.81 -74.40 28.11
N ALA A 544 8.60 -75.48 28.27
CA ALA A 544 8.58 -76.38 29.41
C ALA A 544 9.66 -76.07 30.47
N MET A 545 10.46 -75.01 30.26
CA MET A 545 11.47 -74.49 31.20
C MET A 545 11.01 -73.17 31.82
#